data_AF-A0A932D6H9-F1
#
_entry.id   AF-A0A932D6H9-F1
#
_cell.length_a   1.000
_cell.length_b   1.000
_cell.length_c   1.000
_cell.angle_alpha   90.00
_cell.angle_beta   90.00
_cell.angle_gamma   90.00
#
_symmetry.space_group_name_H-M   'P 1'
#
loop_
_entity.id
_entity.type
_entity.pdbx_description
1 polymer ?
#
loop_
_entity_poly.entity_id
_entity_poly.type
_entity_poly.pdbx_seq_one_letter_code
_entity_poly.pdbx_strand_id
1 'polypeptide(L)'
;MTESLSLAAGVANTHSAGLNPRGNRLGAPADESEKTYMGLISLTAPESFGALKGATLYAAVVDGLAGNSLDTTSTYVGVTLPTPMDGLAVGAAYDYRFNGPNAVTTGNNWAYAVAGYLSYQATEKLKLNGRVDYTNGSNGTWYTNFDTYGSQNELISYTLTTDYSLWANVISRAELRWDHSLKSDRPYGGLSSPNDNNAVTLALNVIYRF
;
A
#
# COMPACT_ATOMS: atom_id res chain seq x y z
N MET A 1 1.99 -7.16 31.64
CA MET A 1 1.51 -7.71 30.35
C MET A 1 2.44 -7.16 29.29
N THR A 2 3.07 -8.00 28.46
CA THR A 2 4.09 -7.59 27.50
C THR A 2 3.43 -6.79 26.37
N GLU A 3 3.71 -5.48 26.30
CA GLU A 3 3.28 -4.56 25.22
C GLU A 3 3.95 -4.85 23.85
N SER A 4 4.35 -6.11 23.61
CA SER A 4 5.21 -6.51 22.50
C SER A 4 4.47 -7.22 21.37
N LEU A 5 3.21 -7.65 21.57
CA LEU A 5 2.41 -8.35 20.55
C LEU A 5 1.01 -7.74 20.47
N SER A 6 0.60 -7.40 19.25
CA SER A 6 -0.78 -7.04 18.91
C SER A 6 -1.26 -7.89 17.74
N LEU A 7 -2.54 -8.26 17.79
CA LEU A 7 -3.24 -9.07 16.80
C LEU A 7 -4.49 -8.32 16.36
N ALA A 8 -4.72 -8.26 15.05
CA ALA A 8 -5.98 -7.83 14.49
C ALA A 8 -6.45 -8.86 13.45
N ALA A 9 -7.75 -9.12 13.42
CA ALA A 9 -8.37 -9.97 12.42
C ALA A 9 -9.69 -9.36 11.97
N GLY A 10 -10.11 -9.66 10.76
CA GLY A 10 -11.32 -9.09 10.17
C GLY A 10 -11.96 -10.00 9.14
N VAL A 11 -13.24 -9.77 8.90
CA VAL A 11 -14.02 -10.41 7.84
C VAL A 11 -14.72 -9.32 7.03
N ALA A 12 -14.70 -9.46 5.71
CA ALA A 12 -15.40 -8.58 4.78
C ALA A 12 -16.21 -9.39 3.76
N ASN A 13 -17.16 -8.73 3.09
CA ASN A 13 -17.99 -9.37 2.07
C ASN A 13 -17.25 -9.68 0.77
N THR A 14 -16.12 -9.02 0.51
CA THR A 14 -15.28 -9.21 -0.68
C THR A 14 -13.92 -8.51 -0.52
N HIS A 15 -12.93 -8.93 -1.31
CA HIS A 15 -11.61 -8.33 -1.42
C HIS A 15 -11.66 -7.05 -2.29
N SER A 16 -12.67 -6.91 -3.15
CA SER A 16 -12.80 -5.76 -4.05
C SER A 16 -13.27 -4.49 -3.34
N ALA A 17 -12.85 -3.34 -3.85
CA ALA A 17 -13.28 -2.04 -3.35
C ALA A 17 -14.76 -1.75 -3.67
N GLY A 18 -15.47 -1.10 -2.74
CA GLY A 18 -16.84 -0.62 -2.92
C GLY A 18 -17.61 -0.53 -1.59
N LEU A 19 -18.73 0.19 -1.57
CA LEU A 19 -19.68 0.17 -0.45
C LEU A 19 -20.74 -0.94 -0.69
N ASN A 20 -20.87 -1.85 0.28
CA ASN A 20 -21.71 -3.06 0.17
C ASN A 20 -21.47 -4.00 -1.04
N PRO A 21 -20.28 -4.07 -1.68
CA PRO A 21 -20.03 -5.03 -2.73
C PRO A 21 -20.06 -6.43 -2.14
N ARG A 22 -20.61 -7.37 -2.90
CA ARG A 22 -20.56 -8.80 -2.61
C ARG A 22 -19.45 -9.43 -3.43
N GLY A 23 -18.88 -10.53 -2.91
CA GLY A 23 -17.99 -11.37 -3.69
C GLY A 23 -18.66 -11.76 -5.00
N ASN A 24 -17.86 -11.84 -6.06
CA ASN A 24 -18.32 -12.27 -7.37
C ASN A 24 -17.32 -13.27 -7.93
N ARG A 25 -17.84 -14.39 -8.45
CA ARG A 25 -17.07 -15.42 -9.13
C ARG A 25 -17.51 -15.44 -10.60
N LEU A 26 -16.62 -15.01 -11.50
CA LEU A 26 -16.83 -15.02 -12.96
C LEU A 26 -18.14 -14.34 -13.43
N GLY A 27 -18.53 -13.25 -12.79
CA GLY A 27 -19.75 -12.51 -13.11
C GLY A 27 -20.99 -12.93 -12.31
N ALA A 28 -20.95 -14.04 -11.55
CA ALA A 28 -22.03 -14.49 -10.68
C ALA A 28 -21.82 -14.05 -9.23
N PRO A 29 -22.88 -13.74 -8.47
CA PRO A 29 -22.77 -13.52 -7.02
C PRO A 29 -22.11 -14.74 -6.35
N ALA A 30 -21.12 -14.48 -5.51
CA ALA A 30 -20.48 -15.51 -4.69
C ALA A 30 -21.45 -16.01 -3.62
N ASP A 31 -21.21 -17.24 -3.15
CA ASP A 31 -21.96 -17.84 -2.05
C ASP A 31 -21.74 -17.06 -0.75
N GLU A 32 -22.70 -17.10 0.17
CA GLU A 32 -22.60 -16.37 1.44
C GLU A 32 -21.40 -16.81 2.29
N SER A 33 -20.94 -18.06 2.11
CA SER A 33 -19.74 -18.60 2.74
C SER A 33 -18.42 -18.06 2.17
N GLU A 34 -18.44 -17.45 0.99
CA GLU A 34 -17.25 -16.91 0.34
C GLU A 34 -17.02 -15.48 0.85
N LYS A 35 -16.34 -15.39 2.00
CA LYS A 35 -15.94 -14.13 2.65
C LYS A 35 -14.48 -13.83 2.41
N THR A 36 -14.12 -12.57 2.61
CA THR A 36 -12.73 -12.15 2.67
C THR A 36 -12.26 -12.12 4.11
N TYR A 37 -11.13 -12.76 4.37
CA TYR A 37 -10.53 -12.85 5.69
C TYR A 37 -9.25 -12.01 5.73
N MET A 38 -9.03 -11.34 6.84
CA MET A 38 -7.89 -10.46 7.07
C MET A 38 -7.25 -10.78 8.41
N GLY A 39 -5.92 -10.77 8.44
CA GLY A 39 -5.14 -10.93 9.65
C GLY A 39 -3.93 -10.02 9.64
N LEU A 40 -3.59 -9.46 10.79
CA LEU A 40 -2.41 -8.64 11.04
C LEU A 40 -1.79 -9.02 12.38
N ILE A 41 -0.49 -9.22 12.38
CA ILE A 41 0.35 -9.36 13.57
C ILE A 41 1.28 -8.16 13.61
N SER A 42 1.40 -7.53 14.78
CA SER A 42 2.38 -6.48 15.05
C SER A 42 3.22 -6.86 16.26
N LEU A 43 4.53 -6.80 16.11
CA LEU A 43 5.50 -7.08 17.15
C LEU A 43 6.31 -5.82 17.45
N THR A 44 6.31 -5.37 18.70
CA THR A 44 7.10 -4.22 19.14
C THR A 44 8.26 -4.69 20.00
N ALA A 45 9.47 -4.31 19.61
CA ALA A 45 10.69 -4.65 20.30
C ALA A 45 10.71 -4.00 21.71
N PRO A 46 10.93 -4.79 22.78
CA PRO A 46 10.95 -4.27 24.14
C PRO A 46 12.21 -3.46 24.42
N GLU A 47 12.23 -2.78 25.56
CA GLU A 47 13.37 -2.04 26.11
C GLU A 47 14.69 -2.83 26.11
N SER A 48 14.62 -4.15 26.35
CA SER A 48 15.80 -5.02 26.41
C SER A 48 16.53 -5.19 25.07
N PHE A 49 15.95 -4.74 23.95
CA PHE A 49 16.56 -4.84 22.62
C PHE A 49 17.50 -3.67 22.30
N GLY A 50 17.79 -2.80 23.28
CA GLY A 50 18.79 -1.74 23.17
C GLY A 50 18.47 -0.76 22.04
N ALA A 51 19.33 -0.70 21.03
CA ALA A 51 19.17 0.20 19.89
C ALA A 51 17.88 -0.05 19.07
N LEU A 52 17.27 -1.24 19.19
CA LEU A 52 16.02 -1.58 18.50
C LEU A 52 14.78 -1.37 19.37
N LYS A 53 14.91 -0.86 20.60
CA LYS A 53 13.78 -0.54 21.48
C LYS A 53 12.71 0.25 20.72
N GLY A 54 11.47 -0.25 20.68
CA GLY A 54 10.35 0.42 20.01
C GLY A 54 10.29 0.20 18.50
N ALA A 55 11.23 -0.56 17.90
CA ALA A 55 11.07 -1.05 16.54
C ALA A 55 9.80 -1.89 16.43
N THR A 56 9.08 -1.78 15.32
CA THR A 56 7.85 -2.53 15.08
C THR A 56 7.94 -3.34 13.81
N LEU A 57 7.64 -4.63 13.89
CA LEU A 57 7.50 -5.55 12.76
C LEU A 57 6.02 -5.87 12.56
N TYR A 58 5.57 -5.81 11.31
CA TYR A 58 4.21 -6.09 10.91
C TYR A 58 4.20 -7.24 9.90
N ALA A 59 3.22 -8.13 10.02
CA ALA A 59 2.93 -9.15 9.02
C ALA A 59 1.40 -9.25 8.85
N ALA A 60 0.91 -9.16 7.62
CA ALA A 60 -0.51 -9.25 7.34
C ALA A 60 -0.82 -10.12 6.11
N VAL A 61 -2.04 -10.65 6.10
CA VAL A 61 -2.62 -11.39 4.98
C VAL A 61 -4.07 -10.97 4.79
N VAL A 62 -4.48 -10.84 3.54
CA VAL A 62 -5.87 -10.67 3.10
C VAL A 62 -6.14 -11.73 2.03
N ASP A 63 -7.22 -12.48 2.19
CA ASP A 63 -7.59 -13.55 1.27
C ASP A 63 -9.08 -13.53 0.98
N GLY A 64 -9.46 -13.57 -0.30
CA GLY A 64 -10.82 -13.83 -0.73
C GLY A 64 -11.11 -13.37 -2.16
N LEU A 65 -12.36 -13.57 -2.59
CA LEU A 65 -12.79 -13.29 -3.96
C LEU A 65 -12.72 -11.79 -4.31
N ALA A 66 -12.11 -11.52 -5.47
CA ALA A 66 -11.98 -10.20 -6.06
C ALA A 66 -12.54 -10.09 -7.49
N GLY A 67 -13.42 -11.02 -7.90
CA GLY A 67 -14.08 -10.98 -9.22
C GLY A 67 -13.61 -12.03 -10.24
N ASN A 68 -12.74 -12.95 -9.84
CA ASN A 68 -12.15 -14.00 -10.67
C ASN A 68 -12.60 -15.42 -10.23
N SER A 69 -12.03 -16.48 -10.81
CA SER A 69 -12.37 -17.87 -10.50
C SER A 69 -11.71 -18.43 -9.24
N LEU A 70 -10.73 -17.71 -8.67
CA LEU A 70 -9.92 -18.09 -7.52
C LEU A 70 -9.89 -16.94 -6.52
N ASP A 71 -9.58 -17.21 -5.25
CA ASP A 71 -9.35 -16.13 -4.28
C ASP A 71 -8.09 -15.34 -4.64
N THR A 72 -8.15 -14.03 -4.41
CA THR A 72 -6.98 -13.16 -4.42
C THR A 72 -6.39 -13.12 -3.03
N THR A 73 -5.09 -13.43 -2.94
CA THR A 73 -4.35 -13.34 -1.69
C THR A 73 -3.34 -12.20 -1.79
N SER A 74 -3.33 -11.34 -0.78
CA SER A 74 -2.36 -10.26 -0.59
C SER A 74 -1.64 -10.46 0.74
N THR A 75 -0.32 -10.36 0.75
CA THR A 75 0.51 -10.41 1.96
C THR A 75 1.32 -9.14 2.09
N TYR A 76 1.60 -8.76 3.34
CA TYR A 76 2.37 -7.58 3.68
C TYR A 76 3.35 -7.91 4.80
N VAL A 77 4.59 -7.45 4.67
CA VAL A 77 5.57 -7.42 5.76
C VAL A 77 6.17 -6.03 5.82
N GLY A 78 6.20 -5.42 6.99
CA GLY A 78 6.77 -4.09 7.17
C GLY A 78 7.56 -3.97 8.47
N VAL A 79 8.60 -3.17 8.46
CA VAL A 79 9.38 -2.86 9.66
C VAL A 79 9.59 -1.36 9.79
N THR A 80 9.43 -0.85 10.99
CA THR A 80 9.80 0.51 11.39
C THR A 80 10.87 0.43 12.45
N LEU A 81 11.98 1.13 12.23
CA LEU A 81 13.13 1.18 13.11
C LEU A 81 13.29 2.62 13.64
N PRO A 82 13.41 2.81 14.96
CA PRO A 82 13.89 4.07 15.50
C PRO A 82 15.35 4.27 15.08
N THR A 83 15.78 5.53 15.03
CA THR A 83 17.18 5.87 14.79
C THR A 83 17.77 6.57 16.02
N PRO A 84 19.11 6.68 16.12
CA PRO A 84 19.72 7.50 17.17
C PRO A 84 19.39 8.99 17.09
N MET A 85 18.83 9.47 15.97
CA MET A 85 18.41 10.85 15.81
C MET A 85 17.00 11.02 16.35
N ASP A 86 16.84 11.95 17.29
CA ASP A 86 15.54 12.26 17.89
C ASP A 86 14.51 12.63 16.82
N GLY A 87 13.32 12.04 16.95
CA GLY A 87 12.21 12.27 16.04
C GLY A 87 12.33 11.60 14.67
N LEU A 88 13.45 10.95 14.34
CA LEU A 88 13.66 10.25 13.07
C LEU A 88 13.43 8.73 13.22
N ALA A 89 12.54 8.20 12.38
CA ALA A 89 12.34 6.78 12.17
C ALA A 89 12.50 6.44 10.69
N VAL A 90 12.99 5.23 10.41
CA VAL A 90 13.10 4.68 9.06
C VAL A 90 12.36 3.36 8.99
N GLY A 91 11.93 2.95 7.81
CA GLY A 91 11.26 1.67 7.64
C GLY A 91 11.30 1.16 6.21
N ALA A 92 10.92 -0.11 6.10
CA ALA A 92 10.79 -0.79 4.83
C ALA A 92 9.49 -1.61 4.83
N ALA A 93 8.96 -1.87 3.64
CA ALA A 93 7.80 -2.72 3.46
C ALA A 93 7.91 -3.56 2.19
N TYR A 94 7.25 -4.71 2.21
CA TYR A 94 7.08 -5.60 1.08
C TYR A 94 5.62 -6.06 1.02
N ASP A 95 4.99 -5.81 -0.12
CA ASP A 95 3.66 -6.30 -0.46
C ASP A 95 3.78 -7.34 -1.58
N TYR A 96 3.04 -8.43 -1.48
CA TYR A 96 2.92 -9.42 -2.55
C TYR A 96 1.46 -9.82 -2.74
N ARG A 97 1.04 -9.92 -3.99
CA ARG A 97 -0.32 -10.34 -4.35
C ARG A 97 -0.24 -11.39 -5.45
N PHE A 98 -1.06 -12.42 -5.35
CA PHE A 98 -1.23 -13.42 -6.42
C PHE A 98 -2.71 -13.75 -6.64
N ASN A 99 -3.02 -14.37 -7.79
CA ASN A 99 -4.37 -14.77 -8.19
C ASN A 99 -5.38 -13.61 -8.19
N GLY A 100 -4.97 -12.44 -8.69
CA GLY A 100 -5.81 -11.25 -8.79
C GLY A 100 -6.77 -11.32 -9.97
N PRO A 101 -7.82 -10.48 -10.00
CA PRO A 101 -8.59 -10.26 -11.21
C PRO A 101 -7.69 -9.57 -12.24
N ASN A 102 -7.60 -10.13 -13.45
CA ASN A 102 -6.78 -9.56 -14.51
C ASN A 102 -7.35 -9.95 -15.88
N ALA A 103 -7.63 -8.95 -16.71
CA ALA A 103 -8.23 -9.13 -18.04
C ALA A 103 -7.21 -9.45 -19.14
N VAL A 104 -5.91 -9.33 -18.85
CA VAL A 104 -4.80 -9.45 -19.80
C VAL A 104 -3.98 -10.70 -19.49
N THR A 105 -3.48 -10.79 -18.27
CA THR A 105 -2.76 -11.97 -17.75
C THR A 105 -3.73 -12.88 -17.01
N THR A 106 -4.46 -13.70 -17.77
CA THR A 106 -5.40 -14.68 -17.19
C THR A 106 -4.68 -15.83 -16.48
N GLY A 107 -5.18 -16.27 -15.33
CA GLY A 107 -4.57 -17.34 -14.52
C GLY A 107 -3.74 -16.82 -13.36
N ASN A 108 -2.60 -17.46 -13.07
CA ASN A 108 -1.70 -17.15 -11.94
C ASN A 108 -0.92 -15.83 -12.15
N ASN A 109 -1.62 -14.70 -12.16
CA ASN A 109 -0.98 -13.38 -12.16
C ASN A 109 -0.49 -13.01 -10.75
N TRP A 110 0.51 -12.14 -10.71
CA TRP A 110 1.15 -11.70 -9.48
C TRP A 110 1.59 -10.24 -9.58
N ALA A 111 1.81 -9.63 -8.42
CA ALA A 111 2.40 -8.30 -8.30
C ALA A 111 3.10 -8.16 -6.96
N TYR A 112 4.14 -7.35 -6.89
CA TYR A 112 4.77 -6.97 -5.64
C TYR A 112 5.14 -5.49 -5.61
N ALA A 113 5.30 -4.99 -4.39
CA ALA A 113 5.86 -3.67 -4.12
C ALA A 113 6.92 -3.79 -3.02
N VAL A 114 8.04 -3.09 -3.19
CA VAL A 114 9.05 -2.88 -2.15
C VAL A 114 9.09 -1.39 -1.87
N ALA A 115 9.05 -1.03 -0.59
CA ALA A 115 9.08 0.37 -0.18
C ALA A 115 10.15 0.64 0.86
N GLY A 116 10.74 1.83 0.77
CA GLY A 116 11.55 2.43 1.83
C GLY A 116 10.92 3.76 2.25
N TYR A 117 10.87 4.02 3.54
CA TYR A 117 10.27 5.25 4.06
C TYR A 117 11.01 5.77 5.28
N LEU A 118 10.83 7.06 5.53
CA LEU A 118 11.30 7.73 6.74
C LEU A 118 10.26 8.74 7.23
N SER A 119 10.28 8.99 8.53
CA SER A 119 9.42 9.95 9.21
C SER A 119 10.27 10.75 10.17
N TYR A 120 10.22 12.08 10.07
CA TYR A 120 10.99 12.99 10.90
C TYR A 120 10.09 14.04 11.57
N GLN A 121 10.02 14.01 12.90
CA GLN A 121 9.41 15.07 13.70
C GLN A 121 10.42 16.22 13.86
N ALA A 122 10.39 17.17 12.93
CA ALA A 122 11.37 18.26 12.85
C ALA A 122 11.21 19.31 13.97
N THR A 123 9.98 19.58 14.38
CA THR A 123 9.63 20.44 15.53
C THR A 123 8.39 19.89 16.22
N GLU A 124 7.91 20.49 17.32
CA GLU A 124 6.64 20.10 17.94
C GLU A 124 5.42 20.20 16.98
N LYS A 125 5.50 21.03 15.94
CA LYS A 125 4.40 21.29 15.01
C LYS A 125 4.60 20.70 13.62
N LEU A 126 5.84 20.44 13.22
CA LEU A 126 6.20 20.06 11.86
C LEU A 126 6.70 18.62 11.80
N LYS A 127 6.04 17.78 11.00
CA LYS A 127 6.46 16.43 10.68
C LYS A 127 6.63 16.25 9.17
N LEU A 128 7.75 15.65 8.78
CA LEU A 128 8.09 15.35 7.39
C LEU A 128 8.11 13.84 7.19
N ASN A 129 7.59 13.37 6.07
CA ASN A 129 7.62 11.95 5.70
C ASN A 129 8.04 11.82 4.25
N GLY A 130 8.93 10.87 3.98
CA GLY A 130 9.36 10.53 2.62
C GLY A 130 9.17 9.04 2.40
N ARG A 131 8.71 8.65 1.21
CA ARG A 131 8.54 7.26 0.81
C ARG A 131 8.91 7.06 -0.66
N VAL A 132 9.55 5.94 -0.93
CA VAL A 132 9.80 5.44 -2.29
C VAL A 132 9.22 4.05 -2.39
N ASP A 133 8.47 3.78 -3.46
CA ASP A 133 7.94 2.45 -3.78
C ASP A 133 8.44 2.04 -5.17
N TYR A 134 8.97 0.83 -5.28
CA TYR A 134 9.20 0.14 -6.55
C TYR A 134 8.20 -1.00 -6.67
N THR A 135 7.51 -1.09 -7.81
CA THR A 135 6.50 -2.14 -8.03
C THR A 135 6.75 -2.86 -9.35
N ASN A 136 6.49 -4.16 -9.34
CA ASN A 136 6.53 -4.98 -10.54
C ASN A 136 5.45 -6.06 -10.51
N GLY A 137 4.87 -6.36 -11.65
CA GLY A 137 3.78 -7.33 -11.71
C GLY A 137 3.37 -7.68 -13.13
N SER A 138 2.49 -8.67 -13.21
CA SER A 138 1.88 -9.11 -14.46
C SER A 138 1.15 -7.95 -15.14
N ASN A 139 1.23 -7.86 -16.47
CA ASN A 139 0.47 -6.89 -17.28
C ASN A 139 -1.01 -6.90 -16.88
N GLY A 140 -1.63 -5.71 -16.77
CA GLY A 140 -3.01 -5.54 -16.36
C GLY A 140 -3.21 -5.46 -14.84
N THR A 141 -2.13 -5.43 -14.03
CA THR A 141 -2.26 -5.24 -12.58
C THR A 141 -2.56 -3.78 -12.26
N TRP A 142 -1.77 -2.84 -12.76
CA TRP A 142 -1.98 -1.40 -12.54
C TRP A 142 -2.44 -0.70 -13.82
N TYR A 143 -1.97 -1.17 -14.97
CA TYR A 143 -2.38 -0.69 -16.28
C TYR A 143 -2.19 -1.80 -17.31
N THR A 144 -2.91 -1.68 -18.43
CA THR A 144 -2.76 -2.61 -19.54
C THR A 144 -1.79 -2.05 -20.58
N ASN A 145 -0.75 -2.81 -20.90
CA ASN A 145 0.12 -2.56 -22.05
C ASN A 145 -0.32 -3.49 -23.20
N PHE A 146 -0.98 -2.93 -24.21
CA PHE A 146 -1.47 -3.70 -25.36
C PHE A 146 -0.42 -3.93 -26.45
N ASP A 147 0.72 -3.23 -26.39
CA ASP A 147 1.75 -3.26 -27.44
C ASP A 147 2.66 -4.48 -27.31
N THR A 148 2.78 -5.07 -26.12
CA THR A 148 3.62 -6.25 -25.87
C THR A 148 2.91 -7.26 -24.99
N TYR A 149 2.44 -8.35 -25.60
CA TYR A 149 1.83 -9.46 -24.87
C TYR A 149 2.85 -10.10 -23.91
N GLY A 150 2.44 -10.35 -22.66
CA GLY A 150 3.32 -10.90 -21.62
C GLY A 150 4.33 -9.90 -21.02
N SER A 151 4.18 -8.59 -21.29
CA SER A 151 4.96 -7.57 -20.59
C SER A 151 4.68 -7.55 -19.09
N GLN A 152 5.51 -6.85 -18.33
CA GLN A 152 5.30 -6.59 -16.91
C GLN A 152 5.04 -5.10 -16.72
N ASN A 153 4.16 -4.77 -15.79
CA ASN A 153 4.05 -3.41 -15.32
C ASN A 153 5.21 -3.16 -14.34
N GLU A 154 5.98 -2.08 -14.55
CA GLU A 154 7.11 -1.73 -13.67
C GLU A 154 7.13 -0.23 -13.42
N LEU A 155 6.90 0.14 -12.16
CA LEU A 155 6.70 1.52 -11.75
C LEU A 155 7.59 1.87 -10.56
N ILE A 156 7.97 3.14 -10.48
CA ILE A 156 8.54 3.73 -9.27
C ILE A 156 7.69 4.92 -8.84
N SER A 157 7.56 5.13 -7.54
CA SER A 157 6.91 6.32 -7.00
C SER A 157 7.69 6.94 -5.86
N TYR A 158 7.60 8.26 -5.77
CA TYR A 158 8.16 9.08 -4.70
C TYR A 158 7.03 9.87 -4.07
N THR A 159 6.89 9.79 -2.76
CA THR A 159 5.89 10.55 -1.99
C THR A 159 6.58 11.36 -0.91
N LEU A 160 6.26 12.65 -0.86
CA LEU A 160 6.69 13.58 0.18
C LEU A 160 5.44 14.16 0.85
N THR A 161 5.36 13.99 2.17
CA THR A 161 4.23 14.47 2.97
C THR A 161 4.73 15.37 4.09
N THR A 162 4.12 16.54 4.23
CA THR A 162 4.38 17.50 5.31
C THR A 162 3.13 17.72 6.13
N ASP A 163 3.20 17.42 7.42
CA ASP A 163 2.15 17.71 8.39
C ASP A 163 2.55 18.91 9.24
N TYR A 164 1.65 19.89 9.36
CA TYR A 164 1.83 21.06 10.21
C TYR A 164 0.62 21.28 11.13
N SER A 165 0.87 21.32 12.44
CA SER A 165 -0.13 21.65 13.45
C SER A 165 -0.28 23.17 13.58
N LEU A 166 -1.14 23.78 12.75
CA LEU A 166 -1.38 25.24 12.79
C LEU A 166 -1.96 25.66 14.15
N TRP A 167 -2.93 24.89 14.64
CA TRP A 167 -3.60 25.08 15.93
C TRP A 167 -3.65 23.75 16.68
N ALA A 168 -3.94 23.78 17.98
CA ALA A 168 -3.97 22.58 18.86
C ALA A 168 -4.81 21.43 18.28
N ASN A 169 -5.86 21.75 17.52
CA ASN A 169 -6.83 20.79 17.00
C ASN A 169 -6.81 20.67 15.47
N VAL A 170 -5.89 21.33 14.78
CA VAL A 170 -5.87 21.36 13.31
C VAL A 170 -4.52 20.92 12.78
N ILE A 171 -4.55 19.83 12.00
CA ILE A 171 -3.42 19.39 11.17
C ILE A 171 -3.71 19.82 9.74
N SER A 172 -2.78 20.57 9.14
CA SER A 172 -2.72 20.69 7.68
C SER A 172 -1.67 19.73 7.13
N ARG A 173 -2.03 19.01 6.07
CA ARG A 173 -1.17 18.04 5.39
C ARG A 173 -1.05 18.42 3.93
N ALA A 174 0.17 18.68 3.48
CA ALA A 174 0.49 18.78 2.06
C ALA A 174 1.19 17.48 1.62
N GLU A 175 0.80 16.95 0.47
CA GLU A 175 1.39 15.75 -0.12
C GLU A 175 1.72 16.00 -1.59
N LEU A 176 2.95 15.65 -1.97
CA LEU A 176 3.42 15.57 -3.35
C LEU A 176 3.75 14.12 -3.65
N ARG A 177 3.18 13.60 -4.73
CA ARG A 177 3.50 12.27 -5.25
C ARG A 177 3.92 12.38 -6.71
N TRP A 178 5.01 11.69 -7.06
CA TRP A 178 5.45 11.50 -8.43
C TRP A 178 5.52 10.00 -8.73
N ASP A 179 4.79 9.55 -9.75
CA ASP A 179 4.77 8.19 -10.26
C ASP A 179 5.42 8.15 -11.65
N HIS A 180 6.25 7.12 -11.90
CA HIS A 180 7.02 6.98 -13.13
C HIS A 180 7.05 5.55 -13.65
N SER A 181 6.87 5.38 -14.97
CA SER A 181 7.05 4.10 -15.65
C SER A 181 8.51 3.82 -15.96
N LEU A 182 9.01 2.67 -15.53
CA LEU A 182 10.38 2.22 -15.79
C LEU A 182 10.53 1.52 -17.14
N LYS A 183 9.44 1.25 -17.86
CA LYS A 183 9.45 0.60 -19.18
C LYS A 183 9.21 1.55 -20.35
N SER A 184 9.00 2.84 -20.08
CA SER A 184 8.62 3.83 -21.11
C SER A 184 7.35 3.45 -21.89
N ASP A 185 6.47 2.69 -21.26
CA ASP A 185 5.18 2.25 -21.81
C ASP A 185 4.04 3.25 -21.60
N ARG A 186 4.39 4.44 -21.11
CA ARG A 186 3.52 5.63 -21.06
C ARG A 186 2.13 5.36 -20.45
N PRO A 187 2.03 4.83 -19.23
CA PRO A 187 0.75 4.40 -18.66
C PRO A 187 -0.10 5.58 -18.12
N TYR A 188 0.42 6.81 -18.17
CA TYR A 188 -0.22 7.99 -17.60
C TYR A 188 -0.68 8.99 -18.67
N GLY A 189 -1.48 9.97 -18.23
CA GLY A 189 -2.05 11.02 -19.09
C GLY A 189 -3.31 10.53 -19.81
N GLY A 190 -4.33 11.38 -19.95
CA GLY A 190 -5.55 11.04 -20.69
C GLY A 190 -6.42 9.91 -20.09
N LEU A 191 -7.65 9.80 -20.60
CA LEU A 191 -8.62 8.77 -20.13
C LEU A 191 -8.68 7.55 -21.08
N SER A 192 -8.37 7.75 -22.36
CA SER A 192 -8.54 6.75 -23.41
C SER A 192 -7.29 6.52 -24.27
N SER A 193 -6.25 7.32 -24.10
CA SER A 193 -5.00 7.23 -24.86
C SER A 193 -3.84 7.78 -24.03
N PRO A 194 -3.39 7.04 -23.01
CA PRO A 194 -2.24 7.44 -22.23
C PRO A 194 -0.97 7.52 -23.07
N ASN A 195 -0.17 8.54 -22.80
CA ASN A 195 1.01 8.90 -23.58
C ASN A 195 2.15 9.52 -22.74
N ASP A 196 2.01 9.52 -21.41
CA ASP A 196 3.00 10.05 -20.49
C ASP A 196 3.63 8.94 -19.63
N ASN A 197 4.95 9.05 -19.42
CA ASN A 197 5.69 8.18 -18.50
C ASN A 197 5.60 8.64 -17.05
N ASN A 198 4.96 9.78 -16.76
CA ASN A 198 4.94 10.40 -15.45
C ASN A 198 3.53 10.83 -15.06
N ALA A 199 3.20 10.70 -13.79
CA ALA A 199 2.09 11.39 -13.17
C ALA A 199 2.57 12.14 -11.92
N VAL A 200 2.10 13.37 -11.73
CA VAL A 200 2.38 14.17 -10.53
C VAL A 200 1.06 14.53 -9.87
N THR A 201 0.94 14.21 -8.59
CA THR A 201 -0.23 14.53 -7.76
C THR A 201 0.18 15.46 -6.64
N LEU A 202 -0.64 16.49 -6.41
CA LEU A 202 -0.56 17.39 -5.28
C LEU A 202 -1.87 17.33 -4.50
N ALA A 203 -1.79 17.13 -3.19
CA ALA A 203 -2.95 17.10 -2.32
C ALA A 203 -2.75 17.98 -1.08
N LEU A 204 -3.83 18.62 -0.64
CA LEU A 204 -3.90 19.38 0.60
C LEU A 204 -5.09 18.89 1.42
N ASN A 205 -4.83 18.52 2.66
CA ASN A 205 -5.85 18.11 3.62
C ASN A 205 -5.81 19.01 4.84
N VAL A 206 -6.98 19.42 5.35
CA VAL A 206 -7.11 20.14 6.62
C VAL A 206 -8.01 19.30 7.53
N ILE A 207 -7.45 18.83 8.64
CA ILE A 207 -8.08 17.85 9.52
C ILE A 207 -8.29 18.50 10.89
N TYR A 208 -9.55 18.62 11.30
CA TYR A 208 -9.91 19.01 12.66
C TYR A 208 -10.08 17.76 13.54
N ARG A 209 -9.44 17.76 14.72
CA ARG A 209 -9.55 16.69 15.72
C ARG A 209 -10.33 17.21 16.93
N PHE A 210 -11.43 16.53 17.26
CA PHE A 210 -12.28 16.81 18.42
C PHE A 210 -11.68 16.22 19.70
#